data_AF-A0A178AHE5-F1
#
_entry.id   AF-A0A178AHE5-F1
#
_cell.length_a   1.000
_cell.length_b   1.000
_cell.length_c   1.000
_cell.angle_alpha   90.00
_cell.angle_beta   90.00
_cell.angle_gamma   90.00
#
_symmetry.space_group_name_H-M   'P 1'
#
loop_
_entity.id
_entity.type
_entity.pdbx_description
1 polymer ?
#
loop_
_entity_poly.entity_id
_entity_poly.type
_entity_poly.pdbx_seq_one_letter_code
_entity_poly.pdbx_strand_id
1 'polypeptide(L)'
;MADSQLNEKAVLALSGAVDTNMNQLRHSIDGLRQIHNRSKDDNGTSINLIAQLTALRSNLGLMHDWLSHGVADMHPQLLSDLDILMTSCALLVRHLETLIDRLQHPDHVSLDCATRLKYTVGSRSMDRLRNVAQGQNEAVNLLLAACKCHAMAQRKILLHKSRQIRSRDANSMKELTRSSKVTGGCMRILTQASVMIQWLRCLYYIKLLRKQPQHPPTEEDYEIAAANIRSDAIDRALQHDATSLRRETKLVMMGSRNSGKELIMHQMKVLYAEGYYPIEERKPYHYAVRSTARLLIHAIIDLLKDTGISLPSELNEHFAVLLHEVETVVMPQLTQDAVKAIKAIWTCPEFSALYVQNFEIDFPQYAPYFAQEIERIASDDFVPSEADIMRLDQTLGGIRELRFNWDELDVHLFNISGYVPVHFQKRWFHQLEGATALVFTIDVSRYDRPYLGQSSESQLLDDFANFESLAASEKFASSSIILLLNNFTRFREKLPYSPLETFFSDYVPGEDSDLSARQYILRRFKDVNRNRLSIYSFWVDLDLSDNTHLYAALKKTLQHIQQRKAREEVWNASTTTMGSSSRGLAGRLLSTRSDNGSKKRPGTSGSRTFSPLSSTKTE
;
A
#
# COMPACT_ATOMS: atom_id res chain seq x y z
N MET A 1 31.61 41.62 -32.11
CA MET A 1 30.75 42.81 -31.92
C MET A 1 29.29 42.57 -32.35
N ALA A 2 28.99 41.78 -33.39
CA ALA A 2 27.61 41.45 -33.77
C ALA A 2 26.88 40.53 -32.75
N ASP A 3 27.56 39.51 -32.19
CA ASP A 3 26.95 38.57 -31.23
C ASP A 3 26.64 39.19 -29.86
N SER A 4 27.43 40.18 -29.40
CA SER A 4 27.15 40.85 -28.12
C SER A 4 25.93 41.76 -28.19
N GLN A 5 25.72 42.43 -29.34
CA GLN A 5 24.53 43.26 -29.58
C GLN A 5 23.24 42.45 -29.75
N LEU A 6 23.32 41.22 -30.27
CA LEU A 6 22.19 40.29 -30.37
C LEU A 6 21.75 39.77 -29.00
N ASN A 7 22.70 39.45 -28.12
CA ASN A 7 22.41 39.01 -26.75
C ASN A 7 21.78 40.11 -25.89
N GLU A 8 22.21 41.36 -26.06
CA GLU A 8 21.66 42.51 -25.31
C GLU A 8 20.19 42.78 -25.66
N LYS A 9 19.82 42.71 -26.94
CA LYS A 9 18.42 42.80 -27.38
C LYS A 9 17.55 41.65 -26.86
N ALA A 10 18.08 40.43 -26.85
CA ALA A 10 17.36 39.26 -26.34
C ALA A 10 17.11 39.35 -24.83
N VAL A 11 18.08 39.84 -24.06
CA VAL A 11 17.95 40.08 -22.62
C VAL A 11 16.90 41.16 -22.32
N LEU A 12 16.89 42.26 -23.08
CA LEU A 12 15.87 43.32 -22.93
C LEU A 12 14.47 42.81 -23.25
N ALA A 13 14.30 42.01 -24.32
CA ALA A 13 13.02 41.40 -24.66
C ALA A 13 12.53 40.43 -23.57
N LEU A 14 13.44 39.61 -23.03
CA LEU A 14 13.14 38.70 -21.93
C LEU A 14 12.76 39.44 -20.65
N SER A 15 13.47 40.52 -20.31
CA SER A 15 13.15 41.36 -19.16
C SER A 15 11.74 41.96 -19.26
N GLY A 16 11.35 42.42 -20.46
CA GLY A 16 9.98 42.87 -20.73
C GLY A 16 8.94 41.74 -20.64
N ALA A 17 9.28 40.52 -21.07
CA ALA A 17 8.41 39.35 -20.93
C ALA A 17 8.20 38.94 -19.45
N VAL A 18 9.23 39.08 -18.61
CA VAL A 18 9.14 38.84 -17.17
C VAL A 18 8.22 39.87 -16.52
N ASP A 19 8.42 41.16 -16.81
CA ASP A 19 7.61 42.25 -16.22
C ASP A 19 6.13 42.16 -16.63
N THR A 20 5.85 41.86 -17.90
CA THR A 20 4.48 41.64 -18.37
C THR A 20 3.81 40.46 -17.65
N ASN A 21 4.50 39.33 -17.52
CA ASN A 21 3.99 38.17 -16.78
C ASN A 21 3.76 38.48 -15.29
N MET A 22 4.65 39.24 -14.65
CA MET A 22 4.50 39.66 -13.25
C MET A 22 3.27 40.55 -13.03
N ASN A 23 3.05 41.51 -13.93
CA ASN A 23 1.90 42.42 -13.88
C ASN A 23 0.58 41.67 -14.10
N GLN A 24 0.54 40.76 -15.07
CA GLN A 24 -0.65 39.94 -15.31
C GLN A 24 -0.91 38.97 -14.14
N LEU A 25 0.13 38.35 -13.57
CA LEU A 25 0.02 37.53 -12.35
C LEU A 25 -0.54 38.33 -11.18
N ARG A 26 -0.16 39.59 -11.01
CA ARG A 26 -0.70 40.48 -9.97
C ARG A 26 -2.20 40.68 -10.15
N HIS A 27 -2.67 41.06 -11.34
CA HIS A 27 -4.10 41.24 -11.62
C HIS A 27 -4.90 39.95 -11.41
N SER A 28 -4.33 38.85 -11.87
CA SER A 28 -4.82 37.49 -11.69
C SER A 28 -4.99 37.10 -10.21
N ILE A 29 -3.99 37.36 -9.38
CA ILE A 29 -4.02 37.09 -7.93
C ILE A 29 -5.10 37.93 -7.25
N ASP A 30 -5.21 39.22 -7.61
CA ASP A 30 -6.21 40.12 -7.04
C ASP A 30 -7.65 39.69 -7.43
N GLY A 31 -7.85 39.25 -8.68
CA GLY A 31 -9.12 38.67 -9.14
C GLY A 31 -9.50 37.39 -8.38
N LEU A 32 -8.55 36.49 -8.15
CA LEU A 32 -8.79 35.28 -7.35
C LEU A 32 -9.09 35.59 -5.88
N ARG A 33 -8.43 36.59 -5.28
CA ARG A 33 -8.71 37.03 -3.91
C ARG A 33 -10.13 37.59 -3.77
N GLN A 34 -10.60 38.37 -4.74
CA GLN A 34 -11.97 38.86 -4.76
C GLN A 34 -13.00 37.72 -4.85
N ILE A 35 -12.74 36.72 -5.69
CA ILE A 35 -13.60 35.53 -5.81
C ILE A 35 -13.59 34.71 -4.52
N HIS A 36 -12.41 34.51 -3.91
CA HIS A 36 -12.25 33.81 -2.65
C HIS A 36 -13.00 34.51 -1.50
N ASN A 37 -12.84 35.82 -1.34
CA ASN A 37 -13.52 36.56 -0.27
C ASN A 37 -15.06 36.53 -0.39
N ARG A 38 -15.58 36.37 -1.62
CA ARG A 38 -17.03 36.23 -1.90
C ARG A 38 -17.55 34.81 -1.71
N SER A 39 -16.68 33.80 -1.81
CA SER A 39 -17.03 32.38 -1.71
C SER A 39 -16.43 31.80 -0.45
N LYS A 40 -17.25 31.47 0.56
CA LYS A 40 -16.79 30.74 1.76
C LYS A 40 -16.29 29.35 1.33
N ASP A 41 -15.01 29.24 1.02
CA ASP A 41 -14.37 28.05 0.44
C ASP A 41 -13.99 27.06 1.54
N ASP A 42 -14.75 25.97 1.69
CA ASP A 42 -14.51 24.96 2.73
C ASP A 42 -13.22 24.14 2.50
N ASN A 43 -12.63 24.16 1.27
CA ASN A 43 -11.55 23.25 0.89
C ASN A 43 -10.16 23.90 0.69
N GLY A 44 -10.01 25.21 0.91
CA GLY A 44 -8.71 25.91 0.85
C GLY A 44 -7.97 25.89 -0.52
N THR A 45 -8.58 25.37 -1.59
CA THR A 45 -7.94 25.19 -2.91
C THR A 45 -7.53 26.50 -3.57
N SER A 46 -8.38 27.53 -3.46
CA SER A 46 -8.11 28.88 -3.95
C SER A 46 -6.96 29.57 -3.22
N ILE A 47 -6.87 29.42 -1.90
CA ILE A 47 -5.77 29.95 -1.07
C ILE A 47 -4.45 29.32 -1.48
N ASN A 48 -4.42 28.00 -1.65
CA ASN A 48 -3.22 27.27 -2.06
C ASN A 48 -2.75 27.70 -3.46
N LEU A 49 -3.67 27.91 -4.40
CA LEU A 49 -3.33 28.46 -5.72
C LEU A 49 -2.77 29.89 -5.62
N ILE A 50 -3.41 30.77 -4.84
CA ILE A 50 -2.95 32.15 -4.60
C ILE A 50 -1.53 32.15 -4.02
N ALA A 51 -1.24 31.25 -3.07
CA ALA A 51 0.08 31.11 -2.48
C ALA A 51 1.15 30.74 -3.54
N GLN A 52 0.87 29.75 -4.38
CA GLN A 52 1.80 29.33 -5.45
C GLN A 52 2.02 30.42 -6.51
N LEU A 53 0.97 31.14 -6.91
CA LEU A 53 1.10 32.26 -7.86
C LEU A 53 1.87 33.44 -7.26
N THR A 54 1.69 33.69 -5.95
CA THR A 54 2.45 34.72 -5.23
C THR A 54 3.93 34.37 -5.17
N ALA A 55 4.25 33.10 -4.88
CA ALA A 55 5.63 32.61 -4.90
C ALA A 55 6.25 32.70 -6.31
N LEU A 56 5.53 32.29 -7.34
CA LEU A 56 5.97 32.41 -8.74
C LEU A 56 6.26 33.87 -9.11
N ARG A 57 5.37 34.81 -8.77
CA ARG A 57 5.57 36.25 -9.01
C ARG A 57 6.83 36.76 -8.30
N SER A 58 7.05 36.33 -7.05
CA SER A 58 8.24 36.71 -6.29
C SER A 58 9.53 36.21 -6.97
N ASN A 59 9.54 34.97 -7.45
CA ASN A 59 10.71 34.38 -8.10
C ASN A 59 10.96 34.97 -9.50
N LEU A 60 9.91 35.38 -10.21
CA LEU A 60 10.05 36.19 -11.42
C LEU A 60 10.65 37.58 -11.13
N GLY A 61 10.31 38.19 -9.99
CA GLY A 61 10.94 39.43 -9.52
C GLY A 61 12.45 39.26 -9.29
N LEU A 62 12.86 38.20 -8.59
CA LEU A 62 14.28 37.87 -8.42
C LEU A 62 15.00 37.62 -9.76
N MET A 63 14.30 37.02 -10.73
CA MET A 63 14.84 36.82 -12.07
C MET A 63 14.98 38.15 -12.83
N HIS A 64 14.00 39.05 -12.72
CA HIS A 64 14.05 40.39 -13.32
C HIS A 64 15.21 41.21 -12.76
N ASP A 65 15.37 41.22 -11.43
CA ASP A 65 16.48 41.89 -10.74
C ASP A 65 17.83 41.30 -11.16
N TRP A 66 17.89 39.98 -11.38
CA TRP A 66 19.12 39.36 -11.87
C TRP A 66 19.42 39.72 -13.33
N LEU A 67 18.40 39.72 -14.21
CA LEU A 67 18.54 40.07 -15.63
C LEU A 67 18.96 41.53 -15.83
N SER A 68 18.60 42.44 -14.93
CA SER A 68 19.02 43.85 -14.99
C SER A 68 20.49 44.07 -14.62
N HIS A 69 21.09 43.18 -13.81
CA HIS A 69 22.48 43.30 -13.35
C HIS A 69 23.46 42.32 -14.04
N GLY A 70 22.97 41.19 -14.58
CA GLY A 70 23.77 40.06 -15.07
C GLY A 70 24.04 40.00 -16.59
N VAL A 71 24.00 41.14 -17.29
CA VAL A 71 23.93 41.20 -18.77
C VAL A 71 25.21 40.73 -19.48
N ALA A 72 26.37 40.78 -18.83
CA ALA A 72 27.67 40.75 -19.53
C ALA A 72 28.08 39.38 -20.12
N ASP A 73 27.64 38.23 -19.58
CA ASP A 73 28.14 36.90 -20.00
C ASP A 73 27.06 35.79 -19.95
N MET A 74 25.87 36.05 -20.49
CA MET A 74 24.83 35.02 -20.57
C MET A 74 25.06 34.01 -21.70
N HIS A 75 25.06 32.72 -21.36
CA HIS A 75 25.17 31.64 -22.33
C HIS A 75 23.90 31.54 -23.19
N PRO A 76 23.98 31.40 -24.53
CA PRO A 76 22.82 31.40 -25.43
C PRO A 76 21.75 30.35 -25.09
N GLN A 77 22.19 29.18 -24.61
CA GLN A 77 21.29 28.10 -24.19
C GLN A 77 20.44 28.46 -22.96
N LEU A 78 20.96 29.28 -22.05
CA LEU A 78 20.23 29.75 -20.86
C LEU A 78 19.17 30.79 -21.26
N LEU A 79 19.50 31.67 -22.22
CA LEU A 79 18.54 32.63 -22.79
C LEU A 79 17.36 31.93 -23.46
N SER A 80 17.64 30.89 -24.27
CA SER A 80 16.58 30.09 -24.90
C SER A 80 15.71 29.36 -23.87
N ASP A 81 16.30 28.80 -22.82
CA ASP A 81 15.54 28.10 -21.77
C ASP A 81 14.67 29.06 -20.94
N LEU A 82 15.12 30.31 -20.72
CA LEU A 82 14.35 31.35 -20.06
C LEU A 82 13.20 31.88 -20.93
N ASP A 83 13.42 32.05 -22.23
CA ASP A 83 12.38 32.49 -23.17
C ASP A 83 11.23 31.47 -23.27
N ILE A 84 11.56 30.18 -23.34
CA ILE A 84 10.58 29.08 -23.30
C ILE A 84 9.80 29.10 -21.98
N LEU A 85 10.47 29.34 -20.85
CA LEU A 85 9.83 29.45 -19.54
C LEU A 85 8.89 30.67 -19.45
N MET A 86 9.28 31.81 -20.01
CA MET A 86 8.43 33.01 -20.02
C MET A 86 7.19 32.80 -20.90
N THR A 87 7.35 32.07 -22.00
CA THR A 87 6.23 31.67 -22.86
C THR A 87 5.27 30.72 -22.12
N SER A 88 5.78 29.77 -21.34
CA SER A 88 4.93 28.89 -20.53
C SER A 88 4.26 29.62 -19.37
N CYS A 89 4.94 30.57 -18.72
CA CYS A 89 4.34 31.44 -17.71
C CYS A 89 3.20 32.29 -18.30
N ALA A 90 3.40 32.87 -19.49
CA ALA A 90 2.35 33.64 -20.17
C ALA A 90 1.11 32.79 -20.49
N LEU A 91 1.32 31.52 -20.88
CA LEU A 91 0.21 30.60 -21.15
C LEU A 91 -0.55 30.21 -19.88
N LEU A 92 0.16 29.97 -18.76
CA LEU A 92 -0.44 29.76 -17.44
C LEU A 92 -1.35 30.94 -17.07
N VAL A 93 -0.84 32.16 -17.23
CA VAL A 93 -1.56 33.38 -16.88
C VAL A 93 -2.81 33.56 -17.72
N ARG A 94 -2.74 33.34 -19.04
CA ARG A 94 -3.92 33.34 -19.92
C ARG A 94 -4.98 32.33 -19.47
N HIS A 95 -4.58 31.12 -19.09
CA HIS A 95 -5.53 30.14 -18.56
C HIS A 95 -6.14 30.60 -17.24
N LEU A 96 -5.37 31.27 -16.39
CA LEU A 96 -5.86 31.81 -15.14
C LEU A 96 -6.87 32.94 -15.35
N GLU A 97 -6.58 33.88 -16.26
CA GLU A 97 -7.51 34.97 -16.62
C GLU A 97 -8.81 34.42 -17.19
N THR A 98 -8.75 33.43 -18.09
CA THR A 98 -9.97 32.79 -18.62
C THR A 98 -10.78 32.04 -17.55
N LEU A 99 -10.14 31.56 -16.50
CA LEU A 99 -10.82 30.95 -15.36
C LEU A 99 -11.49 32.02 -14.49
N ILE A 100 -10.77 33.10 -14.20
CA ILE A 100 -11.27 34.23 -13.38
C ILE A 100 -12.50 34.86 -14.05
N ASP A 101 -12.43 35.15 -15.36
CA ASP A 101 -13.54 35.72 -16.13
C ASP A 101 -14.80 34.83 -16.07
N ARG A 102 -14.63 33.51 -16.12
CA ARG A 102 -15.75 32.55 -16.01
C ARG A 102 -16.33 32.43 -14.61
N LEU A 103 -15.54 32.75 -13.59
CA LEU A 103 -15.94 32.70 -12.18
C LEU A 103 -16.50 34.04 -11.69
N GLN A 104 -16.20 35.15 -12.36
CA GLN A 104 -16.78 36.47 -12.09
C GLN A 104 -18.29 36.50 -12.39
N HIS A 105 -19.05 37.19 -11.53
CA HIS A 105 -20.50 37.38 -11.66
C HIS A 105 -20.85 38.85 -11.37
N PRO A 106 -21.84 39.46 -12.06
CA PRO A 106 -22.31 40.82 -11.76
C PRO A 106 -23.03 40.88 -10.40
N ASP A 107 -22.85 41.99 -9.69
CA ASP A 107 -23.09 42.19 -8.24
C ASP A 107 -24.57 42.16 -7.77
N HIS A 108 -25.54 41.82 -8.63
CA HIS A 108 -26.98 41.90 -8.29
C HIS A 108 -27.72 40.57 -8.43
N VAL A 109 -27.27 39.52 -7.74
CA VAL A 109 -28.02 38.26 -7.68
C VAL A 109 -27.75 37.50 -6.39
N SER A 110 -28.78 37.23 -5.59
CA SER A 110 -28.71 36.38 -4.40
C SER A 110 -28.34 34.94 -4.74
N LEU A 111 -27.37 34.38 -4.00
CA LEU A 111 -26.86 33.00 -4.08
C LEU A 111 -27.95 31.92 -3.99
N ASP A 112 -27.68 30.72 -4.55
CA ASP A 112 -27.98 29.52 -3.74
C ASP A 112 -27.25 28.22 -4.14
N CYS A 113 -27.30 27.76 -5.39
CA CYS A 113 -26.76 26.42 -5.72
C CYS A 113 -25.86 26.40 -6.95
N ALA A 114 -26.24 27.12 -8.01
CA ALA A 114 -25.48 27.18 -9.24
C ALA A 114 -24.10 27.85 -9.06
N THR A 115 -23.98 28.84 -8.17
CA THR A 115 -22.71 29.50 -7.84
C THR A 115 -21.76 28.57 -7.09
N ARG A 116 -22.26 27.82 -6.10
CA ARG A 116 -21.46 26.78 -5.39
C ARG A 116 -21.02 25.69 -6.36
N LEU A 117 -21.90 25.23 -7.26
CA LEU A 117 -21.56 24.19 -8.23
C LEU A 117 -20.58 24.68 -9.31
N LYS A 118 -20.69 25.93 -9.76
CA LYS A 118 -19.69 26.55 -10.64
C LYS A 118 -18.33 26.63 -9.95
N TYR A 119 -18.31 26.99 -8.66
CA TYR A 119 -17.07 27.08 -7.89
C TYR A 119 -16.42 25.71 -7.68
N THR A 120 -17.19 24.66 -7.38
CA THR A 120 -16.66 23.28 -7.26
C THR A 120 -16.15 22.73 -8.59
N VAL A 121 -16.84 23.03 -9.71
CA VAL A 121 -16.35 22.71 -11.05
C VAL A 121 -15.07 23.51 -11.39
N GLY A 122 -14.97 24.75 -10.91
CA GLY A 122 -13.77 25.58 -10.99
C GLY A 122 -12.61 25.07 -10.14
N SER A 123 -12.87 24.53 -8.95
CA SER A 123 -11.86 24.04 -8.00
C SER A 123 -10.95 22.96 -8.59
N ARG A 124 -11.50 22.03 -9.37
CA ARG A 124 -10.69 21.04 -10.12
C ARG A 124 -9.72 21.67 -11.13
N SER A 125 -10.11 22.81 -11.72
CA SER A 125 -9.25 23.55 -12.65
C SER A 125 -8.20 24.36 -11.89
N MET A 126 -8.56 24.91 -10.72
CA MET A 126 -7.65 25.59 -9.80
C MET A 126 -6.54 24.66 -9.28
N ASP A 127 -6.86 23.42 -8.89
CA ASP A 127 -5.86 22.43 -8.44
C ASP A 127 -4.86 22.06 -9.54
N ARG A 128 -5.33 21.94 -10.79
CA ARG A 128 -4.45 21.67 -11.93
C ARG A 128 -3.56 22.86 -12.25
N LEU A 129 -4.10 24.08 -12.21
CA LEU A 129 -3.32 25.31 -12.38
C LEU A 129 -2.31 25.49 -11.24
N ARG A 130 -2.64 25.06 -10.02
CA ARG A 130 -1.72 25.06 -8.87
C ARG A 130 -0.51 24.17 -9.13
N ASN A 131 -0.73 22.95 -9.62
CA ASN A 131 0.36 22.02 -9.91
C ASN A 131 1.28 22.56 -11.02
N VAL A 132 0.73 23.20 -12.05
CA VAL A 132 1.53 23.87 -13.09
C VAL A 132 2.26 25.07 -12.51
N ALA A 133 1.61 25.93 -11.72
CA ALA A 133 2.26 27.08 -11.08
C ALA A 133 3.44 26.65 -10.17
N GLN A 134 3.29 25.54 -9.45
CA GLN A 134 4.37 24.96 -8.64
C GLN A 134 5.53 24.46 -9.52
N GLY A 135 5.26 23.76 -10.63
CA GLY A 135 6.29 23.33 -11.58
C GLY A 135 7.05 24.50 -12.20
N GLN A 136 6.34 25.56 -12.59
CA GLN A 136 6.95 26.79 -13.08
C GLN A 136 7.82 27.46 -12.00
N ASN A 137 7.37 27.46 -10.75
CA ASN A 137 8.11 28.00 -9.62
C ASN A 137 9.45 27.27 -9.39
N GLU A 138 9.42 25.94 -9.43
CA GLU A 138 10.61 25.09 -9.36
C GLU A 138 11.55 25.34 -10.55
N ALA A 139 11.00 25.49 -11.75
CA ALA A 139 11.78 25.74 -12.96
C ALA A 139 12.49 27.11 -12.95
N VAL A 140 11.82 28.18 -12.48
CA VAL A 140 12.41 29.51 -12.30
C VAL A 140 13.58 29.45 -11.31
N ASN A 141 13.39 28.78 -10.17
CA ASN A 141 14.44 28.65 -9.16
C ASN A 141 15.64 27.85 -9.65
N LEU A 142 15.43 26.75 -10.37
CA LEU A 142 16.51 25.96 -10.96
C LEU A 142 17.29 26.76 -12.03
N LEU A 143 16.60 27.58 -12.82
CA LEU A 143 17.27 28.46 -13.79
C LEU A 143 18.03 29.57 -13.08
N LEU A 144 17.48 30.18 -12.03
CA LEU A 144 18.17 31.19 -11.24
C LEU A 144 19.41 30.60 -10.53
N ALA A 145 19.34 29.36 -10.05
CA ALA A 145 20.49 28.63 -9.53
C ALA A 145 21.53 28.33 -10.63
N ALA A 146 21.08 27.95 -11.84
CA ALA A 146 21.96 27.75 -12.99
C ALA A 146 22.62 29.06 -13.48
N CYS A 147 21.98 30.21 -13.24
CA CYS A 147 22.54 31.54 -13.49
C CYS A 147 23.67 31.89 -12.50
N LYS A 148 23.56 31.42 -11.26
CA LYS A 148 24.54 31.67 -10.18
C LYS A 148 25.67 30.63 -10.10
N CYS A 149 25.62 29.58 -10.92
CA CYS A 149 26.58 28.47 -10.86
C CYS A 149 27.77 28.68 -11.81
N HIS A 150 28.99 28.70 -11.27
CA HIS A 150 30.23 28.85 -12.04
C HIS A 150 30.76 27.52 -12.62
N ALA A 151 30.31 26.37 -12.10
CA ALA A 151 30.76 25.05 -12.54
C ALA A 151 29.91 24.50 -13.70
N MET A 152 30.56 24.24 -14.85
CA MET A 152 29.87 23.81 -16.09
C MET A 152 29.08 22.49 -15.95
N ALA A 153 29.59 21.52 -15.19
CA ALA A 153 28.92 20.24 -14.97
C ALA A 153 27.62 20.39 -14.16
N GLN A 154 27.67 21.16 -13.06
CA GLN A 154 26.51 21.44 -12.21
C GLN A 154 25.46 22.27 -12.98
N ARG A 155 25.90 23.26 -13.77
CA ARG A 155 25.01 24.06 -14.64
C ARG A 155 24.24 23.19 -15.64
N LYS A 156 24.89 22.22 -16.30
CA LYS A 156 24.22 21.29 -17.23
C LYS A 156 23.15 20.43 -16.55
N ILE A 157 23.41 19.95 -15.34
CA ILE A 157 22.45 19.16 -14.56
C ILE A 157 21.22 19.98 -14.20
N LEU A 158 21.41 21.22 -13.73
CA LEU A 158 20.32 22.13 -13.37
C LEU A 158 19.45 22.48 -14.59
N LEU A 159 20.07 22.75 -15.74
CA LEU A 159 19.36 23.01 -16.99
C LEU A 159 18.55 21.78 -17.45
N HIS A 160 19.11 20.58 -17.34
CA HIS A 160 18.40 19.35 -17.71
C HIS A 160 17.16 19.11 -16.81
N LYS A 161 17.31 19.25 -15.49
CA LYS A 161 16.17 19.14 -14.55
C LYS A 161 15.07 20.17 -14.85
N SER A 162 15.47 21.41 -15.12
CA SER A 162 14.54 22.48 -15.47
C SER A 162 13.74 22.17 -16.76
N ARG A 163 14.38 21.56 -17.77
CA ARG A 163 13.70 21.12 -19.01
C ARG A 163 12.71 19.98 -18.79
N GLN A 164 13.05 19.00 -17.95
CA GLN A 164 12.13 17.90 -17.63
C GLN A 164 10.85 18.42 -16.97
N ILE A 165 10.98 19.35 -16.02
CA ILE A 165 9.82 19.99 -15.37
C ILE A 165 8.98 20.76 -16.40
N ARG A 166 9.61 21.57 -17.27
CA ARG A 166 8.89 22.29 -18.34
C ARG A 166 8.17 21.35 -19.31
N SER A 167 8.77 20.21 -19.67
CA SER A 167 8.13 19.22 -20.56
C SER A 167 6.90 18.59 -19.92
N ARG A 168 6.96 18.30 -18.62
CA ARG A 168 5.82 17.80 -17.84
C ARG A 168 4.69 18.85 -17.81
N ASP A 169 5.04 20.09 -17.48
CA ASP A 169 4.09 21.20 -17.38
C ASP A 169 3.42 21.51 -18.74
N ALA A 170 4.16 21.42 -19.85
CA ALA A 170 3.60 21.60 -21.19
C ALA A 170 2.54 20.56 -21.54
N ASN A 171 2.72 19.31 -21.12
CA ASN A 171 1.72 18.26 -21.29
C ASN A 171 0.49 18.53 -20.41
N SER A 172 0.69 18.92 -19.15
CA SER A 172 -0.39 19.32 -18.25
C SER A 172 -1.18 20.54 -18.76
N MET A 173 -0.52 21.51 -19.41
CA MET A 173 -1.19 22.64 -20.04
C MET A 173 -2.01 22.27 -21.29
N LYS A 174 -1.55 21.29 -22.09
CA LYS A 174 -2.36 20.74 -23.21
C LYS A 174 -3.62 20.06 -22.70
N GLU A 175 -3.52 19.31 -21.61
CA GLU A 175 -4.66 18.68 -20.95
C GLU A 175 -5.62 19.71 -20.35
N LEU A 176 -5.10 20.76 -19.72
CA LEU A 176 -5.88 21.90 -19.23
C LEU A 176 -6.67 22.56 -20.35
N THR A 177 -6.07 22.76 -21.53
CA THR A 177 -6.74 23.35 -22.69
C THR A 177 -7.92 22.49 -23.15
N ARG A 178 -7.73 21.16 -23.24
CA ARG A 178 -8.78 20.20 -23.61
C ARG A 178 -9.90 20.15 -22.56
N SER A 179 -9.53 20.14 -21.29
CA SER A 179 -10.48 20.13 -20.17
C SER A 179 -11.25 21.45 -20.07
N SER A 180 -10.60 22.60 -20.31
CA SER A 180 -11.21 23.93 -20.18
C SER A 180 -12.39 24.14 -21.14
N LYS A 181 -12.39 23.49 -22.31
CA LYS A 181 -13.51 23.55 -23.26
C LYS A 181 -14.75 22.83 -22.71
N VAL A 182 -14.55 21.65 -22.12
CA VAL A 182 -15.60 20.85 -21.48
C VAL A 182 -16.11 21.54 -20.22
N THR A 183 -15.20 21.98 -19.34
CA THR A 183 -15.51 22.73 -18.12
C THR A 183 -16.24 24.04 -18.45
N GLY A 184 -15.84 24.72 -19.53
CA GLY A 184 -16.48 25.95 -20.01
C GLY A 184 -17.91 25.74 -20.51
N GLY A 185 -18.15 24.67 -21.27
CA GLY A 185 -19.50 24.27 -21.68
C GLY A 185 -20.40 23.99 -20.49
N CYS A 186 -19.89 23.24 -19.50
CA CYS A 186 -20.60 22.96 -18.26
C CYS A 186 -20.91 24.25 -17.46
N MET A 187 -19.94 25.15 -17.29
CA MET A 187 -20.15 26.44 -16.61
C MET A 187 -21.21 27.31 -17.30
N ARG A 188 -21.28 27.32 -18.65
CA ARG A 188 -22.33 28.04 -19.39
C ARG A 188 -23.72 27.46 -19.15
N ILE A 189 -23.86 26.14 -19.19
CA ILE A 189 -25.12 25.44 -18.88
C ILE A 189 -25.57 25.75 -17.45
N LEU A 190 -24.64 25.73 -16.49
CA LEU A 190 -24.91 26.09 -15.10
C LEU A 190 -25.33 27.55 -14.94
N THR A 191 -24.80 28.45 -15.77
CA THR A 191 -25.21 29.87 -15.78
C THR A 191 -26.64 30.03 -16.28
N GLN A 192 -26.99 29.33 -17.37
CA GLN A 192 -28.35 29.33 -17.92
C GLN A 192 -29.36 28.70 -16.97
N ALA A 193 -28.99 27.59 -16.31
CA ALA A 193 -29.80 26.94 -15.29
C ALA A 193 -30.04 27.86 -14.07
N SER A 194 -29.05 28.67 -13.67
CA SER A 194 -29.21 29.64 -12.59
C SER A 194 -30.30 30.69 -12.87
N VAL A 195 -30.36 31.18 -14.11
CA VAL A 195 -31.36 32.17 -14.55
C VAL A 195 -32.76 31.52 -14.59
N MET A 196 -32.84 30.28 -15.06
CA MET A 196 -34.09 29.50 -15.06
C MET A 196 -34.60 29.21 -13.64
N ILE A 197 -33.70 28.88 -12.70
CA ILE A 197 -34.05 28.66 -11.29
C ILE A 197 -34.54 29.95 -10.64
N GLN A 198 -33.98 31.11 -10.97
CA GLN A 198 -34.48 32.40 -10.47
C GLN A 198 -35.86 32.74 -10.99
N TRP A 199 -36.13 32.46 -12.27
CA TRP A 199 -37.46 32.61 -12.84
C TRP A 199 -38.48 31.70 -12.13
N LEU A 200 -38.10 30.45 -11.85
CA LEU A 200 -38.91 29.53 -11.05
C LEU A 200 -39.07 29.98 -9.59
N ARG A 201 -38.06 30.62 -9.00
CA ARG A 201 -38.10 31.15 -7.62
C ARG A 201 -39.00 32.37 -7.52
N CYS A 202 -39.02 33.27 -8.50
CA CYS A 202 -40.00 34.36 -8.61
C CYS A 202 -41.43 33.81 -8.76
N LEU A 203 -41.64 32.81 -9.61
CA LEU A 203 -42.94 32.13 -9.74
C LEU A 203 -43.37 31.44 -8.43
N TYR A 204 -42.43 30.86 -7.70
CA TYR A 204 -42.67 30.25 -6.40
C TYR A 204 -42.98 31.29 -5.31
N TYR A 205 -42.27 32.43 -5.29
CA TYR A 205 -42.50 33.52 -4.33
C TYR A 205 -43.89 34.17 -4.53
N ILE A 206 -44.31 34.33 -5.79
CA ILE A 206 -45.66 34.79 -6.15
C ILE A 206 -46.73 33.76 -5.71
N LYS A 207 -46.41 32.47 -5.71
CA LYS A 207 -47.29 31.41 -5.17
C LYS A 207 -47.29 31.34 -3.63
N LEU A 208 -46.19 31.68 -2.97
CA LEU A 208 -46.03 31.61 -1.51
C LEU A 208 -46.79 32.72 -0.78
N LEU A 209 -46.90 33.92 -1.37
CA LEU A 209 -47.74 35.02 -0.88
C LEU A 209 -49.25 34.69 -0.86
N ARG A 210 -49.67 33.52 -1.37
CA ARG A 210 -51.05 33.03 -1.34
C ARG A 210 -51.32 31.96 -0.29
N LYS A 211 -50.34 31.51 0.50
CA LYS A 211 -50.56 30.53 1.59
C LYS A 211 -50.22 31.15 2.94
N GLN A 212 -51.15 31.06 3.88
CA GLN A 212 -50.94 31.50 5.26
C GLN A 212 -49.77 30.75 5.94
N PRO A 213 -49.10 31.36 6.94
CA PRO A 213 -47.96 30.74 7.62
C PRO A 213 -48.41 29.52 8.43
N GLN A 214 -47.75 28.38 8.23
CA GLN A 214 -47.73 27.30 9.21
C GLN A 214 -46.81 27.71 10.38
N HIS A 215 -47.13 27.22 11.58
CA HIS A 215 -46.44 27.52 12.84
C HIS A 215 -44.90 27.52 12.73
N PRO A 216 -44.19 28.40 13.48
CA PRO A 216 -42.74 28.31 13.59
C PRO A 216 -42.34 26.93 14.15
N PRO A 217 -41.29 26.28 13.61
CA PRO A 217 -40.85 24.97 14.07
C PRO A 217 -40.55 25.00 15.57
N THR A 218 -41.04 23.98 16.26
CA THR A 218 -40.89 23.80 17.71
C THR A 218 -39.44 23.39 18.02
N GLU A 219 -38.97 23.56 19.25
CA GLU A 219 -37.63 23.10 19.67
C GLU A 219 -37.39 21.61 19.33
N GLU A 220 -38.42 20.77 19.47
CA GLU A 220 -38.42 19.37 19.04
C GLU A 220 -38.16 19.19 17.53
N ASP A 221 -38.68 20.08 16.67
CA ASP A 221 -38.45 20.02 15.22
C ASP A 221 -36.99 20.33 14.87
N TYR A 222 -36.35 21.22 15.63
CA TYR A 222 -34.91 21.49 15.48
C TYR A 222 -34.05 20.32 15.95
N GLU A 223 -34.44 19.67 17.05
CA GLU A 223 -33.76 18.46 17.53
C GLU A 223 -33.89 17.30 16.54
N ILE A 224 -35.08 17.08 15.98
CA ILE A 224 -35.33 16.08 14.93
C ILE A 224 -34.50 16.40 13.67
N ALA A 225 -34.45 17.67 13.25
CA ALA A 225 -33.63 18.08 12.11
C ALA A 225 -32.12 17.87 12.37
N ALA A 226 -31.62 18.21 13.56
CA ALA A 226 -30.24 17.97 13.95
C ALA A 226 -29.90 16.47 14.01
N ALA A 227 -30.83 15.65 14.52
CA ALA A 227 -30.70 14.19 14.54
C ALA A 227 -30.65 13.61 13.12
N ASN A 228 -31.51 14.07 12.21
CA ASN A 228 -31.50 13.65 10.81
C ASN A 228 -30.19 14.03 10.10
N ILE A 229 -29.67 15.25 10.32
CA ILE A 229 -28.38 15.67 9.77
C ILE A 229 -27.24 14.79 10.29
N ARG A 230 -27.26 14.43 11.58
CA ARG A 230 -26.29 13.51 12.17
C ARG A 230 -26.41 12.11 11.57
N SER A 231 -27.64 11.60 11.39
CA SER A 231 -27.89 10.31 10.74
C SER A 231 -27.36 10.29 9.30
N ASP A 232 -27.67 11.31 8.50
CA ASP A 232 -27.20 11.43 7.12
C ASP A 232 -25.66 11.58 7.03
N ALA A 233 -25.03 12.18 8.04
CA ALA A 233 -23.57 12.24 8.12
C ALA A 233 -22.98 10.86 8.43
N ILE A 234 -23.58 10.10 9.35
CA ILE A 234 -23.18 8.72 9.68
C ILE A 234 -23.37 7.82 8.45
N ASP A 235 -24.51 7.89 7.77
CA ASP A 235 -24.78 7.07 6.59
C ASP A 235 -23.79 7.33 5.46
N ARG A 236 -23.39 8.59 5.26
CA ARG A 236 -22.33 8.95 4.30
C ARG A 236 -20.96 8.41 4.72
N ALA A 237 -20.62 8.47 6.01
CA ALA A 237 -19.38 7.90 6.52
C ALA A 237 -19.36 6.36 6.33
N LEU A 238 -20.45 5.68 6.68
CA LEU A 238 -20.61 4.23 6.50
C LEU A 238 -20.51 3.82 5.02
N GLN A 239 -21.10 4.60 4.11
CA GLN A 239 -20.96 4.36 2.67
C GLN A 239 -19.51 4.53 2.22
N HIS A 240 -18.82 5.56 2.70
CA HIS A 240 -17.41 5.77 2.39
C HIS A 240 -16.55 4.60 2.91
N ASP A 241 -16.70 4.23 4.18
CA ASP A 241 -16.00 3.12 4.81
C ASP A 241 -16.26 1.80 4.09
N ALA A 242 -17.52 1.53 3.71
CA ALA A 242 -17.87 0.35 2.92
C ALA A 242 -17.17 0.32 1.56
N THR A 243 -17.04 1.47 0.88
CA THR A 243 -16.30 1.52 -0.40
C THR A 243 -14.79 1.34 -0.23
N SER A 244 -14.21 1.85 0.85
CA SER A 244 -12.80 1.68 1.19
C SER A 244 -12.50 0.23 1.55
N LEU A 245 -13.29 -0.38 2.45
CA LEU A 245 -13.18 -1.79 2.83
C LEU A 245 -13.36 -2.75 1.65
N ARG A 246 -14.16 -2.39 0.65
CA ARG A 246 -14.32 -3.19 -0.58
C ARG A 246 -13.09 -3.12 -1.50
N ARG A 247 -12.32 -2.04 -1.46
CA ARG A 247 -11.09 -1.85 -2.25
C ARG A 247 -9.85 -2.40 -1.54
N GLU A 248 -9.95 -2.65 -0.23
CA GLU A 248 -8.88 -3.20 0.59
C GLU A 248 -8.46 -4.61 0.11
N THR A 249 -7.16 -4.78 -0.08
CA THR A 249 -6.51 -6.04 -0.48
C THR A 249 -6.19 -6.85 0.75
N LYS A 250 -7.14 -7.68 1.18
CA LYS A 250 -6.94 -8.55 2.34
C LYS A 250 -6.01 -9.73 2.04
N LEU A 251 -4.93 -9.86 2.80
CA LEU A 251 -3.95 -10.95 2.73
C LEU A 251 -3.87 -11.65 4.06
N VAL A 252 -3.90 -12.98 4.06
CA VAL A 252 -3.82 -13.76 5.30
C VAL A 252 -2.59 -14.66 5.26
N MET A 253 -1.64 -14.44 6.16
CA MET A 253 -0.42 -15.22 6.30
C MET A 253 -0.64 -16.39 7.25
N MET A 254 -0.28 -17.58 6.79
CA MET A 254 -0.30 -18.83 7.57
C MET A 254 0.92 -19.69 7.21
N GLY A 255 1.27 -20.65 8.07
CA GLY A 255 2.45 -21.49 7.90
C GLY A 255 2.97 -22.03 9.24
N SER A 256 3.91 -22.97 9.20
CA SER A 256 4.58 -23.50 10.40
C SER A 256 5.36 -22.42 11.15
N ARG A 257 5.72 -22.72 12.40
CA ARG A 257 6.62 -21.87 13.20
C ARG A 257 7.95 -21.75 12.47
N ASN A 258 8.55 -20.56 12.46
CA ASN A 258 9.86 -20.31 11.85
C ASN A 258 9.89 -20.55 10.32
N SER A 259 8.74 -20.47 9.64
CA SER A 259 8.66 -20.50 8.17
C SER A 259 8.99 -19.16 7.50
N GLY A 260 9.18 -18.09 8.29
CA GLY A 260 9.54 -16.75 7.79
C GLY A 260 8.38 -15.74 7.71
N LYS A 261 7.19 -16.04 8.27
CA LYS A 261 6.03 -15.13 8.26
C LYS A 261 6.31 -13.82 8.98
N GLU A 262 6.88 -13.94 10.17
CA GLU A 262 7.21 -12.83 11.05
C GLU A 262 8.20 -11.91 10.36
N LEU A 263 9.22 -12.48 9.71
CA LEU A 263 10.20 -11.75 8.93
C LEU A 263 9.54 -10.96 7.79
N ILE A 264 8.69 -11.61 6.98
CA ILE A 264 7.98 -10.95 5.88
C ILE A 264 7.09 -9.81 6.41
N MET A 265 6.33 -10.05 7.47
CA MET A 265 5.44 -9.04 8.05
C MET A 265 6.26 -7.83 8.54
N HIS A 266 7.39 -8.07 9.21
CA HIS A 266 8.25 -6.99 9.67
C HIS A 266 8.93 -6.26 8.50
N GLN A 267 9.42 -6.97 7.49
CA GLN A 267 9.97 -6.37 6.26
C GLN A 267 8.93 -5.49 5.56
N MET A 268 7.68 -5.94 5.46
CA MET A 268 6.57 -5.15 4.90
C MET A 268 6.25 -3.91 5.75
N LYS A 269 6.26 -4.04 7.07
CA LYS A 269 6.05 -2.90 7.98
C LYS A 269 7.10 -1.82 7.78
N VAL A 270 8.38 -2.22 7.75
CA VAL A 270 9.51 -1.31 7.57
C VAL A 270 9.49 -0.65 6.20
N LEU A 271 9.18 -1.40 5.14
CA LEU A 271 9.20 -0.89 3.76
C LEU A 271 7.99 0.00 3.41
N TYR A 272 6.80 -0.28 3.95
CA TYR A 272 5.56 0.30 3.41
C TYR A 272 4.60 0.95 4.43
N ALA A 273 4.72 0.67 5.73
CA ALA A 273 3.74 1.13 6.72
C ALA A 273 4.19 2.37 7.51
N GLU A 274 5.03 2.18 8.52
CA GLU A 274 5.33 3.20 9.56
C GLU A 274 6.82 3.56 9.61
N GLY A 275 7.63 3.02 8.69
CA GLY A 275 9.07 3.18 8.72
C GLY A 275 9.70 2.52 9.96
N TYR A 276 10.78 3.13 10.43
CA TYR A 276 11.70 2.55 11.41
C TYR A 276 11.20 2.64 12.87
N TYR A 277 11.45 1.61 13.68
CA TYR A 277 11.05 1.60 15.10
C TYR A 277 11.82 2.66 15.90
N PRO A 278 11.14 3.56 16.64
CA PRO A 278 11.79 4.50 17.54
C PRO A 278 12.70 3.79 18.52
N ILE A 279 13.82 4.40 18.90
CA ILE A 279 14.80 3.82 19.86
C ILE A 279 14.10 3.34 21.14
N GLU A 280 13.14 4.12 21.66
CA GLU A 280 12.41 3.78 22.88
C GLU A 280 11.55 2.51 22.74
N GLU A 281 11.01 2.23 21.55
CA GLU A 281 10.25 1.00 21.28
C GLU A 281 11.16 -0.22 21.05
N ARG A 282 12.44 0.01 20.72
CA ARG A 282 13.42 -1.06 20.47
C ARG A 282 14.07 -1.58 21.76
N LYS A 283 14.23 -0.72 22.78
CA LYS A 283 14.85 -1.10 24.07
C LYS A 283 14.25 -2.35 24.73
N PRO A 284 12.91 -2.57 24.76
CA PRO A 284 12.33 -3.78 25.35
C PRO A 284 12.77 -5.09 24.69
N TYR A 285 13.22 -5.05 23.43
CA TYR A 285 13.67 -6.24 22.70
C TYR A 285 15.09 -6.69 23.09
N HIS A 286 15.82 -5.89 23.88
CA HIS A 286 17.19 -6.17 24.31
C HIS A 286 17.34 -7.57 24.90
N TYR A 287 16.45 -7.93 25.84
CA TYR A 287 16.44 -9.23 26.48
C TYR A 287 16.24 -10.37 25.49
N ALA A 288 15.34 -10.20 24.51
CA ALA A 288 15.03 -11.23 23.53
C ALA A 288 16.17 -11.46 22.53
N VAL A 289 16.87 -10.39 22.10
CA VAL A 289 18.05 -10.51 21.23
C VAL A 289 19.16 -11.25 21.94
N ARG A 290 19.48 -10.87 23.18
CA ARG A 290 20.51 -11.55 23.96
C ARG A 290 20.12 -12.99 24.31
N SER A 291 18.84 -13.26 24.52
CA SER A 291 18.30 -14.63 24.62
C SER A 291 18.55 -15.45 23.39
N THR A 292 18.39 -14.87 22.20
CA THR A 292 18.67 -15.56 20.94
C THR A 292 20.17 -15.82 20.76
N ALA A 293 21.02 -14.87 21.14
CA ALA A 293 22.48 -15.06 21.17
C ALA A 293 22.89 -16.18 22.15
N ARG A 294 22.21 -16.30 23.30
CA ARG A 294 22.42 -17.41 24.24
C ARG A 294 22.03 -18.76 23.63
N LEU A 295 20.90 -18.83 22.93
CA LEU A 295 20.51 -20.04 22.19
C LEU A 295 21.53 -20.44 21.12
N LEU A 296 22.17 -19.46 20.48
CA LEU A 296 23.28 -19.72 19.56
C LEU A 296 24.46 -20.38 20.30
N ILE A 297 24.82 -19.91 21.50
CA ILE A 297 25.88 -20.52 22.32
C ILE A 297 25.53 -21.98 22.65
N HIS A 298 24.29 -22.24 23.08
CA HIS A 298 23.83 -23.62 23.34
C HIS A 298 23.95 -24.51 22.09
N ALA A 299 23.48 -24.05 20.94
CA ALA A 299 23.55 -24.83 19.70
C ALA A 299 25.01 -25.10 19.26
N ILE A 300 25.92 -24.13 19.42
CA ILE A 300 27.36 -24.33 19.19
C ILE A 300 27.90 -25.42 20.12
N ILE A 301 27.53 -25.36 21.41
CA ILE A 301 27.99 -26.33 22.41
C ILE A 301 27.49 -27.73 22.08
N ASP A 302 26.21 -27.87 21.77
CA ASP A 302 25.61 -29.16 21.45
C ASP A 302 26.28 -29.76 20.19
N LEU A 303 26.55 -28.94 19.17
CA LEU A 303 27.23 -29.40 17.95
C LEU A 303 28.65 -29.90 18.20
N LEU A 304 29.40 -29.21 19.05
CA LEU A 304 30.75 -29.62 19.41
C LEU A 304 30.75 -30.88 20.30
N LYS A 305 29.75 -31.04 21.17
CA LYS A 305 29.58 -32.25 21.99
C LYS A 305 29.22 -33.48 21.17
N ASP A 306 28.25 -33.35 20.27
CA ASP A 306 27.69 -34.48 19.52
C ASP A 306 28.65 -34.98 18.43
N THR A 307 29.36 -34.06 17.77
CA THR A 307 30.28 -34.44 16.68
C THR A 307 31.62 -35.01 17.16
N GLY A 308 31.99 -34.77 18.43
CA GLY A 308 33.22 -35.30 19.02
C GLY A 308 34.51 -34.82 18.34
N ILE A 309 34.45 -33.72 17.58
CA ILE A 309 35.58 -33.26 16.77
C ILE A 309 36.64 -32.62 17.64
N SER A 310 37.89 -33.03 17.40
CA SER A 310 39.05 -32.44 18.06
C SER A 310 39.28 -31.05 17.48
N LEU A 311 38.72 -30.04 18.15
CA LEU A 311 39.07 -28.66 17.90
C LEU A 311 40.59 -28.47 18.13
N PRO A 312 41.24 -27.59 17.35
CA PRO A 312 42.59 -27.10 17.66
C PRO A 312 42.72 -26.75 19.14
N SER A 313 43.90 -26.99 19.73
CA SER A 313 44.10 -26.82 21.18
C SER A 313 43.69 -25.44 21.71
N GLU A 314 43.81 -24.40 20.88
CA GLU A 314 43.41 -23.02 21.19
C GLU A 314 41.88 -22.85 21.29
N LEU A 315 41.11 -23.61 20.50
CA LEU A 315 39.65 -23.55 20.50
C LEU A 315 39.01 -24.39 21.61
N ASN A 316 39.74 -25.36 22.19
CA ASN A 316 39.27 -26.10 23.37
C ASN A 316 39.11 -25.18 24.60
N GLU A 317 39.99 -24.20 24.76
CA GLU A 317 39.87 -23.19 25.81
C GLU A 317 38.61 -22.32 25.58
N HIS A 318 38.39 -21.87 24.34
CA HIS A 318 37.19 -21.14 23.97
C HIS A 318 35.91 -21.96 24.19
N PHE A 319 35.91 -23.25 23.90
CA PHE A 319 34.79 -24.14 24.17
C PHE A 319 34.50 -24.26 25.67
N ALA A 320 35.53 -24.39 26.52
CA ALA A 320 35.38 -24.39 27.97
C ALA A 320 34.80 -23.07 28.50
N VAL A 321 35.20 -21.93 27.92
CA VAL A 321 34.61 -20.61 28.22
C VAL A 321 33.12 -20.60 27.91
N LEU A 322 32.68 -21.13 26.76
CA LEU A 322 31.25 -21.19 26.42
C LEU A 322 30.45 -22.08 27.38
N LEU A 323 31.01 -23.22 27.82
CA LEU A 323 30.37 -24.07 28.83
C LEU A 323 30.20 -23.33 30.16
N HIS A 324 31.26 -22.66 30.63
CA HIS A 324 31.21 -21.87 31.86
C HIS A 324 30.23 -20.70 31.77
N GLU A 325 30.21 -20.01 30.63
CA GLU A 325 29.29 -18.91 30.34
C GLU A 325 27.84 -19.38 30.51
N VAL A 326 27.49 -20.54 29.92
CA VAL A 326 26.15 -21.14 29.98
C VAL A 326 25.73 -21.49 31.41
N GLU A 327 26.66 -22.00 32.22
CA GLU A 327 26.37 -22.47 33.58
C GLU A 327 26.30 -21.34 34.62
N THR A 328 27.09 -20.28 34.46
CA THR A 328 27.34 -19.30 35.54
C THR A 328 26.75 -17.93 35.30
N VAL A 329 26.60 -17.50 34.05
CA VAL A 329 26.16 -16.14 33.73
C VAL A 329 24.64 -16.06 33.63
N VAL A 330 24.06 -15.08 34.33
CA VAL A 330 22.60 -14.88 34.34
C VAL A 330 22.17 -13.99 33.16
N MET A 331 21.07 -14.36 32.51
CA MET A 331 20.47 -13.57 31.44
C MET A 331 20.06 -12.16 31.93
N PRO A 332 20.23 -11.10 31.11
CA PRO A 332 20.67 -11.09 29.71
C PRO A 332 22.15 -10.68 29.54
N GLN A 333 23.05 -11.03 30.46
CA GLN A 333 24.47 -10.67 30.29
C GLN A 333 25.19 -11.65 29.37
N LEU A 334 26.19 -11.16 28.64
CA LEU A 334 27.13 -11.96 27.84
C LEU A 334 28.53 -11.47 28.17
N THR A 335 29.44 -12.36 28.59
CA THR A 335 30.82 -11.94 28.89
C THR A 335 31.61 -11.64 27.63
N GLN A 336 32.60 -10.74 27.74
CA GLN A 336 33.53 -10.43 26.66
C GLN A 336 34.34 -11.66 26.21
N ASP A 337 34.62 -12.59 27.13
CA ASP A 337 35.37 -13.80 26.79
C ASP A 337 34.50 -14.81 26.03
N ALA A 338 33.20 -14.91 26.35
CA ALA A 338 32.26 -15.67 25.54
C ALA A 338 32.11 -15.09 24.12
N VAL A 339 32.07 -13.76 23.98
CA VAL A 339 32.04 -13.09 22.67
C VAL A 339 33.25 -13.46 21.82
N LYS A 340 34.46 -13.42 22.39
CA LYS A 340 35.69 -13.84 21.71
C LYS A 340 35.64 -15.31 21.32
N ALA A 341 35.17 -16.17 22.23
CA ALA A 341 35.04 -17.59 22.00
C ALA A 341 34.07 -17.91 20.85
N ILE A 342 32.89 -17.27 20.81
CA ILE A 342 31.92 -17.42 19.71
C ILE A 342 32.58 -17.03 18.38
N LYS A 343 33.26 -15.88 18.32
CA LYS A 343 33.92 -15.44 17.09
C LYS A 343 35.00 -16.42 16.64
N ALA A 344 35.88 -16.84 17.54
CA ALA A 344 36.97 -17.76 17.24
C ALA A 344 36.42 -19.09 16.70
N ILE A 345 35.43 -19.68 17.39
CA ILE A 345 34.79 -20.92 16.96
C ILE A 345 34.03 -20.74 15.64
N TRP A 346 33.26 -19.67 15.48
CA TRP A 346 32.45 -19.45 14.27
C TRP A 346 33.31 -19.24 13.01
N THR A 347 34.46 -18.58 13.14
CA THR A 347 35.40 -18.36 12.01
C THR A 347 36.29 -19.57 11.70
N CYS A 348 36.29 -20.58 12.56
CA CYS A 348 37.05 -21.80 12.39
C CYS A 348 36.55 -22.56 11.14
N PRO A 349 37.43 -22.93 10.17
CA PRO A 349 37.04 -23.69 9.00
C PRO A 349 36.40 -25.03 9.32
N GLU A 350 36.92 -25.73 10.33
CA GLU A 350 36.42 -27.02 10.80
C GLU A 350 35.00 -26.88 11.35
N PHE A 351 34.76 -25.87 12.19
CA PHE A 351 33.42 -25.59 12.70
C PHE A 351 32.46 -25.13 11.58
N SER A 352 32.92 -24.29 10.66
CA SER A 352 32.10 -23.82 9.53
C SER A 352 31.64 -24.97 8.65
N ALA A 353 32.54 -25.91 8.34
CA ALA A 353 32.19 -27.12 7.60
C ALA A 353 31.15 -27.96 8.34
N LEU A 354 31.30 -28.11 9.65
CA LEU A 354 30.33 -28.83 10.49
C LEU A 354 28.99 -28.14 10.57
N TYR A 355 28.98 -26.83 10.72
CA TYR A 355 27.75 -26.06 10.78
C TYR A 355 26.93 -26.22 9.48
N VAL A 356 27.60 -26.19 8.32
CA VAL A 356 26.95 -26.39 7.01
C VAL A 356 26.43 -27.83 6.85
N GLN A 357 27.18 -28.81 7.34
CA GLN A 357 26.79 -30.23 7.31
C GLN A 357 25.85 -30.63 8.46
N ASN A 358 25.59 -29.73 9.40
CA ASN A 358 24.74 -29.99 10.55
C ASN A 358 23.27 -29.85 10.16
N PHE A 359 22.60 -31.00 10.26
CA PHE A 359 21.19 -31.13 9.97
C PHE A 359 20.38 -31.66 11.14
N GLU A 360 21.02 -31.95 12.28
CA GLU A 360 20.42 -32.55 13.46
C GLU A 360 20.24 -31.57 14.61
N ILE A 361 21.14 -30.59 14.74
CA ILE A 361 21.09 -29.63 15.84
C ILE A 361 20.34 -28.38 15.39
N ASP A 362 19.42 -27.93 16.25
CA ASP A 362 18.59 -26.76 15.99
C ASP A 362 19.33 -25.49 16.40
N PHE A 363 19.94 -24.87 15.40
CA PHE A 363 20.44 -23.51 15.52
C PHE A 363 19.28 -22.51 15.45
N PRO A 364 19.41 -21.35 16.12
CA PRO A 364 18.53 -20.22 15.85
C PRO A 364 18.47 -19.92 14.35
N GLN A 365 17.29 -19.59 13.82
CA GLN A 365 17.03 -19.46 12.38
C GLN A 365 18.01 -18.52 11.66
N TYR A 366 18.49 -17.48 12.36
CA TYR A 366 19.44 -16.49 11.83
C TYR A 366 20.81 -16.56 12.51
N ALA A 367 21.26 -17.76 12.89
CA ALA A 367 22.52 -17.98 13.59
C ALA A 367 23.73 -17.25 12.97
N PRO A 368 23.95 -17.24 11.63
CA PRO A 368 25.07 -16.51 11.03
C PRO A 368 25.05 -15.01 11.31
N TYR A 369 23.86 -14.40 11.29
CA TYR A 369 23.70 -12.98 11.60
C TYR A 369 24.05 -12.70 13.07
N PHE A 370 23.51 -13.50 14.00
CA PHE A 370 23.78 -13.32 15.43
C PHE A 370 25.24 -13.58 15.78
N ALA A 371 25.90 -14.52 15.11
CA ALA A 371 27.32 -14.79 15.29
C ALA A 371 28.21 -13.63 14.80
N GLN A 372 27.86 -13.01 13.67
CA GLN A 372 28.58 -11.85 13.13
C GLN A 372 28.40 -10.60 14.00
N GLU A 373 27.18 -10.36 14.48
CA GLU A 373 26.81 -9.18 15.27
C GLU A 373 27.02 -9.35 16.78
N ILE A 374 27.60 -10.46 17.21
CA ILE A 374 27.66 -10.86 18.63
C ILE A 374 28.35 -9.83 19.54
N GLU A 375 29.38 -9.16 19.03
CA GLU A 375 30.11 -8.11 19.78
C GLU A 375 29.24 -6.88 20.02
N ARG A 376 28.47 -6.45 19.00
CA ARG A 376 27.52 -5.35 19.15
C ARG A 376 26.40 -5.73 20.13
N ILE A 377 25.91 -6.97 20.05
CA ILE A 377 24.83 -7.48 20.91
C ILE A 377 25.26 -7.57 22.39
N ALA A 378 26.51 -7.93 22.64
CA ALA A 378 27.05 -8.07 23.99
C ALA A 378 27.45 -6.75 24.67
N SER A 379 27.62 -5.67 23.90
CA SER A 379 27.95 -4.33 24.43
C SER A 379 26.95 -3.87 25.49
N ASP A 380 27.41 -3.21 26.56
CA ASP A 380 26.55 -2.71 27.64
C ASP A 380 25.53 -1.66 27.15
N ASP A 381 25.97 -0.76 26.26
CA ASP A 381 25.12 0.27 25.62
C ASP A 381 24.32 -0.27 24.40
N PHE A 382 24.18 -1.59 24.29
CA PHE A 382 23.50 -2.22 23.16
C PHE A 382 22.03 -1.76 23.08
N VAL A 383 21.66 -1.22 21.92
CA VAL A 383 20.28 -0.98 21.53
C VAL A 383 19.97 -1.87 20.32
N PRO A 384 18.95 -2.76 20.40
CA PRO A 384 18.55 -3.59 19.27
C PRO A 384 18.33 -2.76 18.02
N SER A 385 19.00 -3.14 16.94
CA SER A 385 18.67 -2.68 15.59
C SER A 385 17.39 -3.35 15.13
N GLU A 386 16.82 -2.85 14.05
CA GLU A 386 15.62 -3.45 13.47
C GLU A 386 15.94 -4.79 12.84
N ALA A 387 17.13 -4.90 12.24
CA ALA A 387 17.66 -6.16 11.75
C ALA A 387 17.70 -7.23 12.85
N ASP A 388 17.96 -6.84 14.11
CA ASP A 388 17.87 -7.74 15.26
C ASP A 388 16.43 -8.14 15.53
N ILE A 389 15.54 -7.15 15.67
CA ILE A 389 14.13 -7.35 16.03
C ILE A 389 13.40 -8.21 14.99
N MET A 390 13.65 -7.96 13.71
CA MET A 390 13.08 -8.69 12.58
C MET A 390 13.47 -10.18 12.58
N ARG A 391 14.60 -10.52 13.19
CA ARG A 391 15.17 -11.87 13.26
C ARG A 391 14.85 -12.57 14.59
N LEU A 392 14.05 -11.95 15.45
CA LEU A 392 13.59 -12.60 16.67
C LEU A 392 12.42 -13.52 16.36
N ASP A 393 12.51 -14.75 16.86
CA ASP A 393 11.38 -15.66 16.96
C ASP A 393 10.50 -15.25 18.16
N GLN A 394 9.83 -14.09 18.04
CA GLN A 394 8.82 -13.65 19.01
C GLN A 394 7.42 -13.98 18.53
N THR A 395 7.14 -15.29 18.37
CA THR A 395 5.76 -15.75 18.22
C THR A 395 5.02 -15.67 19.55
N LEU A 396 4.67 -14.47 19.99
CA LEU A 396 3.50 -14.31 20.85
C LEU A 396 2.30 -14.76 20.01
N GLY A 397 1.68 -15.89 20.40
CA GLY A 397 0.54 -16.44 19.67
C GLY A 397 -0.60 -15.43 19.54
N GLY A 398 -1.35 -15.50 18.44
CA GLY A 398 -2.48 -14.62 18.17
C GLY A 398 -2.55 -14.17 16.71
N ILE A 399 -3.36 -13.12 16.49
CA ILE A 399 -3.52 -12.49 15.18
C ILE A 399 -2.91 -11.08 15.27
N ARG A 400 -1.99 -10.78 14.36
CA ARG A 400 -1.44 -9.43 14.18
C ARG A 400 -1.92 -8.85 12.87
N GLU A 401 -2.25 -7.57 12.86
CA GLU A 401 -2.70 -6.85 11.67
C GLU A 401 -1.68 -5.81 11.26
N LEU A 402 -1.55 -5.59 9.95
CA LEU A 402 -0.76 -4.52 9.37
C LEU A 402 -1.50 -3.95 8.17
N ARG A 403 -1.78 -2.65 8.20
CA ARG A 403 -2.35 -1.91 7.07
C ARG A 403 -1.28 -0.99 6.47
N PHE A 404 -1.17 -0.99 5.16
CA PHE A 404 -0.22 -0.14 4.45
C PHE A 404 -0.62 0.05 2.99
N ASN A 405 -0.18 1.17 2.42
CA ASN A 405 -0.35 1.42 0.99
C ASN A 405 0.86 0.87 0.22
N TRP A 406 0.62 -0.11 -0.63
CA TRP A 406 1.62 -0.66 -1.55
C TRP A 406 1.40 -0.12 -2.97
N ASP A 407 1.82 1.13 -3.16
CA ASP A 407 1.55 1.96 -4.34
C ASP A 407 0.04 2.15 -4.58
N GLU A 408 -0.55 1.42 -5.53
CA GLU A 408 -1.98 1.49 -5.88
C GLU A 408 -2.83 0.50 -5.07
N LEU A 409 -2.20 -0.41 -4.34
CA LEU A 409 -2.88 -1.41 -3.53
C LEU A 409 -2.97 -0.93 -2.08
N ASP A 410 -4.19 -0.79 -1.56
CA ASP A 410 -4.41 -0.69 -0.12
C ASP A 410 -4.36 -2.10 0.46
N VAL A 411 -3.33 -2.45 1.22
CA VAL A 411 -3.09 -3.83 1.69
C VAL A 411 -3.39 -3.94 3.18
N HIS A 412 -4.15 -4.97 3.51
CA HIS A 412 -4.42 -5.35 4.90
C HIS A 412 -3.94 -6.79 5.13
N LEU A 413 -2.82 -6.89 5.82
CA LEU A 413 -2.12 -8.14 6.07
C LEU A 413 -2.43 -8.65 7.49
N PHE A 414 -2.95 -9.87 7.57
CA PHE A 414 -3.19 -10.59 8.81
C PHE A 414 -2.10 -11.66 8.97
N ASN A 415 -1.34 -11.63 10.07
CA ASN A 415 -0.42 -12.71 10.43
C ASN A 415 -1.02 -13.55 11.54
N ILE A 416 -1.23 -14.83 11.26
CA ILE A 416 -1.75 -15.80 12.22
C ILE A 416 -0.59 -16.71 12.66
N SER A 417 -0.22 -16.57 13.94
CA SER A 417 0.91 -17.30 14.52
C SER A 417 0.51 -17.98 15.83
N GLY A 418 1.08 -19.16 16.06
CA GLY A 418 0.86 -19.95 17.27
C GLY A 418 -0.57 -20.45 17.46
N TYR A 419 -0.91 -20.79 18.70
CA TYR A 419 -2.25 -21.25 19.06
C TYR A 419 -3.23 -20.07 19.08
N VAL A 420 -4.26 -20.13 18.22
CA VAL A 420 -5.40 -19.22 18.28
C VAL A 420 -6.54 -19.93 18.99
N PRO A 421 -6.97 -19.47 20.18
CA PRO A 421 -8.05 -20.09 20.92
C PRO A 421 -9.36 -20.18 20.10
N VAL A 422 -10.09 -21.28 20.22
CA VAL A 422 -11.32 -21.54 19.43
C VAL A 422 -12.37 -20.42 19.54
N HIS A 423 -12.51 -19.81 20.71
CA HIS A 423 -13.41 -18.67 20.91
C HIS A 423 -12.94 -17.42 20.14
N PHE A 424 -11.62 -17.24 20.00
CA PHE A 424 -11.02 -16.18 19.20
C PHE A 424 -11.21 -16.47 17.71
N GLN A 425 -11.05 -17.71 17.27
CA GLN A 425 -11.33 -18.11 15.89
C GLN A 425 -12.77 -17.78 15.49
N LYS A 426 -13.76 -18.09 16.33
CA LYS A 426 -15.17 -17.76 16.07
C LYS A 426 -15.41 -16.25 15.95
N ARG A 427 -14.69 -15.44 16.74
CA ARG A 427 -14.83 -13.98 16.73
C ARG A 427 -14.10 -13.31 15.57
N TRP A 428 -12.99 -13.85 15.06
CA TRP A 428 -12.14 -13.15 14.08
C TRP A 428 -12.24 -13.68 12.66
N PHE A 429 -12.64 -14.94 12.45
CA PHE A 429 -12.62 -15.53 11.11
C PHE A 429 -13.56 -14.86 10.11
N HIS A 430 -14.64 -14.22 10.57
CA HIS A 430 -15.52 -13.45 9.69
C HIS A 430 -14.82 -12.26 9.02
N GLN A 431 -13.73 -11.73 9.62
CA GLN A 431 -12.93 -10.67 9.00
C GLN A 431 -12.01 -11.17 7.89
N LEU A 432 -11.63 -12.45 7.96
CA LEU A 432 -10.78 -13.15 6.99
C LEU A 432 -11.58 -13.66 5.78
N GLU A 433 -12.91 -13.69 5.86
CA GLU A 433 -13.77 -14.03 4.75
C GLU A 433 -13.58 -13.04 3.58
N GLY A 434 -13.55 -13.59 2.36
CA GLY A 434 -13.32 -12.79 1.16
C GLY A 434 -11.88 -12.29 0.99
N ALA A 435 -10.90 -12.90 1.69
CA ALA A 435 -9.49 -12.62 1.47
C ALA A 435 -9.12 -12.64 -0.03
N THR A 436 -8.27 -11.70 -0.44
CA THR A 436 -7.79 -11.66 -1.83
C THR A 436 -6.91 -12.88 -2.09
N ALA A 437 -5.94 -13.09 -1.21
CA ALA A 437 -5.04 -14.23 -1.25
C ALA A 437 -4.62 -14.69 0.16
N LEU A 438 -4.36 -15.99 0.26
CA LEU A 438 -3.68 -16.61 1.39
C LEU A 438 -2.19 -16.70 1.06
N VAL A 439 -1.33 -16.24 1.96
CA VAL A 439 0.13 -16.35 1.84
C VAL A 439 0.58 -17.47 2.77
N PHE A 440 0.87 -18.63 2.20
CA PHE A 440 1.30 -19.80 2.95
C PHE A 440 2.82 -19.96 2.87
N THR A 441 3.51 -19.81 4.00
CA THR A 441 4.98 -19.90 4.09
C THR A 441 5.41 -21.24 4.69
N ILE A 442 6.44 -21.84 4.11
CA ILE A 442 7.00 -23.12 4.54
C ILE A 442 8.52 -23.02 4.55
N ASP A 443 9.15 -23.63 5.55
CA ASP A 443 10.59 -23.89 5.53
C ASP A 443 10.84 -25.27 4.91
N VAL A 444 11.22 -25.31 3.63
CA VAL A 444 11.40 -26.58 2.92
C VAL A 444 12.63 -27.36 3.41
N SER A 445 13.54 -26.73 4.14
CA SER A 445 14.76 -27.39 4.66
C SER A 445 14.49 -28.36 5.81
N ARG A 446 13.24 -28.43 6.30
CA ARG A 446 12.78 -29.31 7.40
C ARG A 446 12.26 -30.66 6.94
N TYR A 447 12.41 -30.99 5.67
CA TYR A 447 11.89 -32.23 5.09
C TYR A 447 12.41 -33.51 5.77
N ASP A 448 13.53 -33.44 6.48
CA ASP A 448 14.16 -34.56 7.19
C ASP A 448 14.12 -34.40 8.72
N ARG A 449 13.39 -33.40 9.22
CA ARG A 449 13.30 -33.10 10.66
C ARG A 449 12.12 -33.84 11.27
N PRO A 450 12.32 -34.69 12.29
CA PRO A 450 11.22 -35.20 13.09
C PRO A 450 10.82 -34.26 14.23
N TYR A 451 9.67 -34.52 14.85
CA TYR A 451 9.32 -33.89 16.13
C TYR A 451 10.03 -34.57 17.29
N LEU A 452 10.26 -33.79 18.35
CA LEU A 452 10.84 -34.29 19.59
C LEU A 452 9.98 -35.45 20.14
N GLY A 453 10.55 -36.66 20.22
CA GLY A 453 9.85 -37.87 20.69
C GLY A 453 9.13 -38.69 19.61
N GLN A 454 9.19 -38.28 18.35
CA GLN A 454 8.77 -39.09 17.19
C GLN A 454 10.02 -39.48 16.38
N SER A 455 10.13 -40.74 15.97
CA SER A 455 11.41 -41.24 15.43
C SER A 455 11.55 -41.16 13.91
N SER A 456 10.51 -40.81 13.15
CA SER A 456 10.58 -40.97 11.68
C SER A 456 9.71 -40.06 10.81
N GLU A 457 8.78 -39.28 11.36
CA GLU A 457 7.88 -38.45 10.53
C GLU A 457 8.43 -37.05 10.32
N SER A 458 8.50 -36.62 9.06
CA SER A 458 8.96 -35.29 8.67
C SER A 458 7.99 -34.20 9.12
N GLN A 459 8.51 -33.11 9.69
CA GLN A 459 7.74 -31.89 9.99
C GLN A 459 7.07 -31.29 8.74
N LEU A 460 7.62 -31.53 7.55
CA LEU A 460 7.01 -31.07 6.30
C LEU A 460 5.66 -31.77 5.99
N LEU A 461 5.41 -32.96 6.55
CA LEU A 461 4.11 -33.64 6.45
C LEU A 461 3.01 -32.84 7.13
N ASP A 462 3.31 -32.24 8.28
CA ASP A 462 2.37 -31.38 8.98
C ASP A 462 2.08 -30.11 8.19
N ASP A 463 3.07 -29.56 7.50
CA ASP A 463 2.87 -28.41 6.61
C ASP A 463 1.93 -28.77 5.44
N PHE A 464 2.02 -29.98 4.88
CA PHE A 464 1.05 -30.47 3.90
C PHE A 464 -0.35 -30.61 4.50
N ALA A 465 -0.48 -31.18 5.71
CA ALA A 465 -1.77 -31.34 6.38
C ALA A 465 -2.42 -29.99 6.75
N ASN A 466 -1.63 -29.06 7.25
CA ASN A 466 -2.06 -27.69 7.56
C ASN A 466 -2.52 -26.96 6.29
N PHE A 467 -1.78 -27.13 5.19
CA PHE A 467 -2.15 -26.59 3.90
C PHE A 467 -3.45 -27.22 3.36
N GLU A 468 -3.62 -28.54 3.49
CA GLU A 468 -4.85 -29.23 3.07
C GLU A 468 -6.07 -28.69 3.82
N SER A 469 -5.97 -28.57 5.15
CA SER A 469 -7.05 -28.01 5.98
C SER A 469 -7.43 -26.59 5.56
N LEU A 470 -6.43 -25.77 5.24
CA LEU A 470 -6.59 -24.39 4.79
C LEU A 470 -7.23 -24.32 3.39
N ALA A 471 -6.72 -25.10 2.43
CA ALA A 471 -7.23 -25.13 1.06
C ALA A 471 -8.64 -25.72 0.99
N ALA A 472 -8.98 -26.66 1.89
CA ALA A 472 -10.31 -27.25 2.00
C ALA A 472 -11.34 -26.32 2.67
N SER A 473 -10.91 -25.25 3.34
CA SER A 473 -11.80 -24.36 4.08
C SER A 473 -12.75 -23.59 3.17
N GLU A 474 -14.06 -23.71 3.41
CA GLU A 474 -15.10 -22.96 2.68
C GLU A 474 -14.92 -21.45 2.76
N LYS A 475 -14.36 -20.95 3.88
CA LYS A 475 -14.12 -19.53 4.13
C LYS A 475 -13.15 -18.90 3.12
N PHE A 476 -12.31 -19.73 2.50
CA PHE A 476 -11.30 -19.31 1.55
C PHE A 476 -11.54 -19.82 0.13
N ALA A 477 -12.75 -20.34 -0.15
CA ALA A 477 -13.09 -20.90 -1.47
C ALA A 477 -12.92 -19.91 -2.63
N SER A 478 -13.05 -18.61 -2.38
CA SER A 478 -12.85 -17.53 -3.37
C SER A 478 -11.45 -16.91 -3.34
N SER A 479 -10.55 -17.40 -2.49
CA SER A 479 -9.19 -16.87 -2.31
C SER A 479 -8.21 -17.52 -3.28
N SER A 480 -7.16 -16.80 -3.64
CA SER A 480 -5.98 -17.39 -4.30
C SER A 480 -4.95 -17.79 -3.25
N ILE A 481 -4.06 -18.74 -3.57
CA ILE A 481 -2.98 -19.17 -2.67
C ILE A 481 -1.65 -18.70 -3.24
N ILE A 482 -0.85 -18.04 -2.42
CA ILE A 482 0.54 -17.69 -2.67
C ILE A 482 1.38 -18.59 -1.76
N LEU A 483 2.17 -19.47 -2.36
CA LEU A 483 3.02 -20.42 -1.65
C LEU A 483 4.46 -19.89 -1.63
N LEU A 484 5.00 -19.66 -0.45
CA LEU A 484 6.37 -19.21 -0.23
C LEU A 484 7.19 -20.36 0.36
N LEU A 485 8.06 -20.93 -0.46
CA LEU A 485 8.93 -22.06 -0.12
C LEU A 485 10.31 -21.48 0.25
N ASN A 486 10.50 -21.24 1.54
CA ASN A 486 11.67 -20.57 2.11
C ASN A 486 12.82 -21.56 2.39
N ASN A 487 14.03 -21.01 2.59
CA ASN A 487 15.27 -21.75 2.82
C ASN A 487 15.62 -22.70 1.67
N PHE A 488 15.36 -22.24 0.45
CA PHE A 488 15.60 -23.02 -0.76
C PHE A 488 17.08 -23.38 -0.94
N THR A 489 18.01 -22.45 -0.68
CA THR A 489 19.44 -22.73 -0.79
C THR A 489 19.86 -23.84 0.17
N ARG A 490 19.42 -23.76 1.44
CA ARG A 490 19.69 -24.79 2.45
C ARG A 490 19.08 -26.14 2.08
N PHE A 491 17.86 -26.15 1.56
CA PHE A 491 17.21 -27.36 1.05
C PHE A 491 18.05 -28.03 -0.03
N ARG A 492 18.49 -27.27 -1.05
CA ARG A 492 19.28 -27.81 -2.16
C ARG A 492 20.64 -28.36 -1.71
N GLU A 493 21.34 -27.66 -0.82
CA GLU A 493 22.65 -28.09 -0.30
C GLU A 493 22.57 -29.35 0.55
N LYS A 494 21.40 -29.63 1.12
CA LYS A 494 21.14 -30.74 2.03
C LYS A 494 20.75 -32.04 1.33
N LEU A 495 20.10 -31.94 0.15
CA LEU A 495 19.66 -33.09 -0.64
C LEU A 495 20.74 -34.17 -0.88
N PRO A 496 22.03 -33.84 -1.14
CA PRO A 496 23.08 -34.85 -1.34
C PRO A 496 23.42 -35.65 -0.07
N TYR A 497 23.23 -35.07 1.12
CA TYR A 497 23.61 -35.68 2.40
C TYR A 497 22.42 -36.34 3.10
N SER A 498 21.22 -35.81 2.89
CA SER A 498 19.96 -36.31 3.45
C SER A 498 18.97 -36.49 2.30
N PRO A 499 18.97 -37.63 1.61
CA PRO A 499 18.13 -37.85 0.43
C PRO A 499 16.63 -37.77 0.75
N LEU A 500 15.86 -37.10 -0.10
CA LEU A 500 14.41 -36.93 0.10
C LEU A 500 13.65 -38.26 0.15
N GLU A 501 14.12 -39.27 -0.59
CA GLU A 501 13.55 -40.62 -0.65
C GLU A 501 13.53 -41.36 0.70
N THR A 502 14.43 -40.99 1.62
CA THR A 502 14.48 -41.57 2.97
C THR A 502 13.24 -41.19 3.79
N PHE A 503 12.67 -40.01 3.54
CA PHE A 503 11.53 -39.46 4.29
C PHE A 503 10.21 -39.54 3.53
N PHE A 504 10.27 -39.60 2.20
CA PHE A 504 9.12 -39.63 1.31
C PHE A 504 9.20 -40.85 0.39
N SER A 505 8.52 -41.93 0.77
CA SER A 505 8.56 -43.20 0.03
C SER A 505 7.88 -43.15 -1.34
N ASP A 506 7.03 -42.14 -1.60
CA ASP A 506 6.38 -41.88 -2.89
C ASP A 506 7.20 -40.97 -3.82
N TYR A 507 8.36 -40.49 -3.37
CA TYR A 507 9.28 -39.72 -4.20
C TYR A 507 10.15 -40.64 -5.06
N VAL A 508 10.27 -40.31 -6.35
CA VAL A 508 11.19 -40.97 -7.27
C VAL A 508 12.19 -39.93 -7.77
N PRO A 509 13.50 -40.10 -7.53
CA PRO A 509 14.51 -39.16 -7.99
C PRO A 509 14.58 -39.12 -9.52
N GLY A 510 14.67 -37.92 -10.07
CA GLY A 510 14.93 -37.70 -11.50
C GLY A 510 16.43 -37.54 -11.81
N GLU A 511 16.76 -37.28 -13.07
CA GLU A 511 18.16 -37.02 -13.48
C GLU A 511 18.74 -35.75 -12.82
N ASP A 512 17.92 -34.70 -12.69
CA ASP A 512 18.23 -33.50 -11.91
C ASP A 512 17.52 -33.60 -10.56
N SER A 513 18.29 -33.94 -9.52
CA SER A 513 17.79 -34.18 -8.16
C SER A 513 17.09 -32.96 -7.55
N ASP A 514 17.57 -31.75 -7.87
CA ASP A 514 17.02 -30.50 -7.38
C ASP A 514 15.69 -30.20 -8.08
N LEU A 515 15.65 -30.30 -9.41
CA LEU A 515 14.42 -30.09 -10.17
C LEU A 515 13.34 -31.12 -9.80
N SER A 516 13.70 -32.41 -9.68
CA SER A 516 12.75 -33.46 -9.33
C SER A 516 12.20 -33.28 -7.91
N ALA A 517 13.06 -32.93 -6.95
CA ALA A 517 12.64 -32.67 -5.57
C ALA A 517 11.69 -31.46 -5.47
N ARG A 518 12.01 -30.36 -6.17
CA ARG A 518 11.13 -29.18 -6.23
C ARG A 518 9.78 -29.49 -6.87
N GLN A 519 9.78 -30.24 -7.97
CA GLN A 519 8.54 -30.66 -8.64
C GLN A 519 7.70 -31.57 -7.75
N TYR A 520 8.34 -32.50 -7.03
CA TYR A 520 7.65 -33.37 -6.08
C TYR A 520 6.96 -32.57 -4.97
N ILE A 521 7.68 -31.68 -4.28
CA ILE A 521 7.11 -30.86 -3.21
C ILE A 521 5.93 -30.01 -3.72
N LEU A 522 6.10 -29.35 -4.88
CA LEU A 522 5.03 -28.56 -5.49
C LEU A 522 3.83 -29.42 -5.90
N ARG A 523 4.07 -30.63 -6.40
CA ARG A 523 3.02 -31.57 -6.78
C ARG A 523 2.23 -32.00 -5.54
N ARG A 524 2.90 -32.33 -4.44
CA ARG A 524 2.24 -32.69 -3.17
C ARG A 524 1.27 -31.59 -2.70
N PHE A 525 1.68 -30.31 -2.73
CA PHE A 525 0.79 -29.19 -2.43
C PHE A 525 -0.38 -29.04 -3.42
N LYS A 526 -0.16 -29.31 -4.71
CA LYS A 526 -1.24 -29.28 -5.71
C LYS A 526 -2.23 -30.43 -5.54
N ASP A 527 -1.75 -31.62 -5.17
CA ASP A 527 -2.57 -32.82 -5.03
C ASP A 527 -3.53 -32.71 -3.84
N VAL A 528 -3.10 -32.07 -2.74
CA VAL A 528 -3.98 -31.79 -1.58
C VAL A 528 -4.97 -30.64 -1.79
N ASN A 529 -4.80 -29.83 -2.86
CA ASN A 529 -5.70 -28.71 -3.19
C ASN A 529 -6.98 -29.20 -3.89
N ARG A 530 -7.87 -29.85 -3.14
CA ARG A 530 -9.13 -30.43 -3.65
C ARG A 530 -10.07 -29.38 -4.26
N ASN A 531 -10.04 -28.16 -3.72
CA ASN A 531 -10.87 -27.03 -4.17
C ASN A 531 -10.32 -26.32 -5.42
N ARG A 532 -9.20 -26.79 -5.98
CA ARG A 532 -8.57 -26.25 -7.21
C ARG A 532 -8.35 -24.74 -7.14
N LEU A 533 -8.02 -24.23 -5.96
CA LEU A 533 -7.67 -22.82 -5.78
C LEU A 533 -6.43 -22.50 -6.62
N SER A 534 -6.35 -21.29 -7.19
CA SER A 534 -5.19 -20.89 -7.97
C SER A 534 -3.96 -20.73 -7.07
N ILE A 535 -2.92 -21.53 -7.30
CA ILE A 535 -1.66 -21.51 -6.54
C ILE A 535 -0.57 -20.78 -7.33
N TYR A 536 0.09 -19.82 -6.68
CA TYR A 536 1.27 -19.11 -7.17
C TYR A 536 2.44 -19.42 -6.23
N SER A 537 3.45 -20.13 -6.71
CA SER A 537 4.57 -20.60 -5.87
C SER A 537 5.85 -19.82 -6.12
N PHE A 538 6.57 -19.50 -5.04
CA PHE A 538 7.87 -18.83 -5.07
C PHE A 538 8.86 -19.61 -4.22
N TRP A 539 10.03 -19.92 -4.78
CA TRP A 539 11.17 -20.45 -4.05
C TRP A 539 12.05 -19.27 -3.64
N VAL A 540 12.33 -19.14 -2.34
CA VAL A 540 12.94 -17.94 -1.78
C VAL A 540 13.96 -18.29 -0.70
N ASP A 541 14.90 -17.37 -0.50
CA ASP A 541 15.76 -17.33 0.67
C ASP A 541 15.58 -15.95 1.31
N LEU A 542 14.62 -15.86 2.25
CA LEU A 542 14.21 -14.59 2.86
C LEU A 542 15.35 -13.92 3.64
N ASP A 543 16.35 -14.69 4.03
CA ASP A 543 17.37 -14.30 5.00
C ASP A 543 18.66 -13.78 4.33
N LEU A 544 18.92 -14.22 3.10
CA LEU A 544 20.18 -14.04 2.38
C LEU A 544 20.13 -12.91 1.33
N SER A 545 18.97 -12.31 1.06
CA SER A 545 18.79 -11.40 -0.08
C SER A 545 17.99 -10.15 0.26
N ASP A 546 18.21 -9.09 -0.53
CA ASP A 546 17.27 -7.97 -0.60
C ASP A 546 15.99 -8.48 -1.27
N ASN A 547 14.96 -8.75 -0.47
CA ASN A 547 13.68 -9.35 -0.92
C ASN A 547 12.87 -8.42 -1.85
N THR A 548 13.45 -7.32 -2.35
CA THR A 548 12.82 -6.40 -3.32
C THR A 548 12.27 -7.11 -4.55
N HIS A 549 13.01 -8.08 -5.12
CA HIS A 549 12.54 -8.86 -6.27
C HIS A 549 11.33 -9.74 -5.94
N LEU A 550 11.35 -10.39 -4.76
CA LEU A 550 10.22 -11.17 -4.26
C LEU A 550 9.00 -10.28 -4.10
N TYR A 551 9.15 -9.12 -3.47
CA TYR A 551 8.06 -8.18 -3.24
C TYR A 551 7.50 -7.60 -4.55
N ALA A 552 8.34 -7.26 -5.52
CA ALA A 552 7.89 -6.85 -6.84
C ALA A 552 7.06 -7.95 -7.54
N ALA A 553 7.51 -9.21 -7.45
CA ALA A 553 6.80 -10.35 -8.02
C ALA A 553 5.46 -10.63 -7.29
N LEU A 554 5.45 -10.53 -5.97
CA LEU A 554 4.24 -10.65 -5.15
C LEU A 554 3.23 -9.55 -5.51
N LYS A 555 3.67 -8.30 -5.59
CA LYS A 555 2.82 -7.19 -5.99
C LYS A 555 2.17 -7.43 -7.35
N LYS A 556 2.96 -7.83 -8.36
CA LYS A 556 2.45 -8.16 -9.70
C LYS A 556 1.44 -9.30 -9.67
N THR A 557 1.68 -10.30 -8.83
CA THR A 557 0.77 -11.44 -8.65
C THR A 557 -0.53 -11.02 -7.99
N LEU A 558 -0.48 -10.15 -6.99
CA LEU A 558 -1.67 -9.59 -6.34
C LEU A 558 -2.50 -8.74 -7.29
N GLN A 559 -1.86 -7.88 -8.09
CA GLN A 559 -2.54 -7.11 -9.14
C GLN A 559 -3.23 -8.05 -10.15
N HIS A 560 -2.56 -9.12 -10.56
CA HIS A 560 -3.15 -10.12 -11.46
C HIS A 560 -4.36 -10.83 -10.81
N ILE A 561 -4.27 -11.22 -9.54
CA ILE A 561 -5.37 -11.84 -8.80
C ILE A 561 -6.56 -10.89 -8.72
N GLN A 562 -6.34 -9.61 -8.37
CA GLN A 562 -7.41 -8.61 -8.32
C GLN A 562 -8.06 -8.38 -9.67
N GLN A 563 -7.28 -8.24 -10.74
CA GLN A 563 -7.82 -8.08 -12.09
C GLN A 563 -8.66 -9.29 -12.50
N ARG A 564 -8.23 -10.51 -12.15
CA ARG A 564 -9.00 -11.73 -12.39
C ARG A 564 -10.33 -11.71 -11.62
N LYS A 565 -10.30 -11.42 -10.32
CA LYS A 565 -11.52 -11.33 -9.50
C LYS A 565 -12.48 -10.25 -10.00
N ALA A 566 -11.98 -9.07 -10.36
CA ALA A 566 -12.79 -7.99 -10.91
C ALA A 566 -13.46 -8.38 -12.24
N ARG A 567 -12.77 -9.14 -13.11
CA ARG A 567 -13.36 -9.67 -14.36
C ARG A 567 -14.45 -10.71 -14.07
N GLU A 568 -14.23 -11.59 -13.11
CA GLU A 568 -15.21 -12.60 -12.68
C GLU A 568 -16.47 -11.93 -12.09
N GLU A 569 -16.31 -10.88 -11.27
CA GLU A 569 -17.43 -10.08 -10.74
C GLU A 569 -18.27 -9.42 -11.86
N VAL A 570 -17.61 -8.78 -12.82
CA VAL A 570 -18.29 -8.15 -13.98
C VAL A 570 -19.01 -9.20 -14.82
N TRP A 571 -18.37 -10.35 -15.07
CA TRP A 571 -18.97 -11.45 -15.80
C TRP A 571 -20.23 -11.98 -15.11
N ASN A 572 -20.15 -12.23 -13.80
CA ASN A 572 -21.29 -12.73 -13.01
C ASN A 572 -22.44 -11.71 -12.92
N ALA A 573 -22.12 -10.42 -12.82
CA ALA A 573 -23.12 -9.35 -12.87
C ALA A 573 -23.81 -9.28 -14.24
N SER A 574 -23.07 -9.44 -15.33
CA SER A 574 -23.61 -9.43 -16.70
C SER A 574 -24.52 -10.64 -17.00
N THR A 575 -24.16 -11.83 -16.52
CA THR A 575 -24.99 -13.04 -16.66
C THR A 575 -26.26 -12.99 -15.81
N THR A 576 -26.20 -12.41 -14.60
CA THR A 576 -27.38 -12.19 -13.75
C THR A 576 -28.35 -11.19 -14.38
N THR A 577 -27.83 -10.16 -15.06
CA THR A 577 -28.65 -9.16 -15.77
C THR A 577 -29.29 -9.77 -17.03
N MET A 578 -28.57 -10.63 -17.76
CA MET A 578 -29.11 -11.35 -18.92
C MET A 578 -30.17 -12.40 -18.54
N GLY A 579 -30.00 -13.09 -17.40
CA GLY A 579 -30.96 -14.06 -16.86
C GLY A 579 -32.26 -13.44 -16.32
N SER A 580 -32.26 -12.17 -15.91
CA SER A 580 -33.49 -11.45 -15.53
C SER A 580 -34.23 -10.88 -16.74
N SER A 581 -33.51 -10.52 -17.81
CA SER A 581 -34.13 -10.11 -19.08
C SER A 581 -34.78 -11.26 -19.88
N SER A 582 -34.40 -12.52 -19.66
CA SER A 582 -35.05 -13.68 -20.30
C SER A 582 -36.34 -14.13 -19.59
N ARG A 583 -36.53 -13.79 -18.30
CA ARG A 583 -37.80 -14.03 -17.58
C ARG A 583 -38.82 -12.90 -17.70
N GLY A 584 -38.42 -11.72 -18.20
CA GLY A 584 -39.31 -10.56 -18.39
C GLY A 584 -40.12 -10.53 -19.69
N LEU A 585 -39.80 -11.40 -20.66
CA LEU A 585 -40.40 -11.37 -22.00
C LEU A 585 -41.52 -12.40 -22.24
N ALA A 586 -41.78 -13.32 -21.29
CA ALA A 586 -42.84 -14.33 -21.40
C ALA A 586 -44.15 -13.96 -20.66
N GLY A 587 -44.25 -12.77 -20.04
CA GLY A 587 -45.38 -12.40 -19.17
C GLY A 587 -46.24 -11.23 -19.65
N ARG A 588 -46.09 -10.74 -20.88
CA ARG A 588 -46.72 -9.48 -21.33
C ARG A 588 -47.51 -9.55 -22.63
N LEU A 589 -48.04 -10.72 -22.96
CA LEU A 589 -49.08 -10.87 -23.98
C LEU A 589 -50.18 -11.75 -23.41
N LEU A 590 -51.27 -11.10 -22.97
CA LEU A 590 -52.65 -11.59 -22.75
C LEU A 590 -53.25 -11.00 -21.47
N SER A 591 -53.69 -9.74 -21.54
CA SER A 591 -54.76 -9.26 -20.65
C SER A 591 -55.52 -8.10 -21.28
N THR A 592 -56.51 -8.40 -22.12
CA THR A 592 -57.64 -7.48 -22.37
C THR A 592 -58.91 -8.29 -22.62
N ARG A 593 -59.97 -7.90 -21.90
CA ARG A 593 -61.38 -8.37 -21.90
C ARG A 593 -61.65 -9.62 -21.06
N SER A 594 -62.77 -9.77 -20.36
CA SER A 594 -63.86 -8.92 -19.84
C SER A 594 -64.84 -9.93 -19.20
N ASP A 595 -65.43 -9.57 -18.06
CA ASP A 595 -66.71 -10.01 -17.48
C ASP A 595 -67.20 -11.46 -17.62
N ASN A 596 -67.55 -12.05 -16.46
CA ASN A 596 -68.92 -12.16 -15.92
C ASN A 596 -69.17 -13.49 -15.19
N GLY A 597 -69.87 -13.42 -14.06
CA GLY A 597 -70.89 -14.41 -13.74
C GLY A 597 -70.58 -15.60 -12.84
N SER A 598 -70.71 -15.36 -11.53
CA SER A 598 -71.66 -16.08 -10.65
C SER A 598 -71.29 -17.39 -9.90
N LYS A 599 -71.54 -17.30 -8.59
CA LYS A 599 -72.19 -18.25 -7.64
C LYS A 599 -71.36 -19.29 -6.83
N LYS A 600 -71.16 -18.89 -5.55
CA LYS A 600 -71.54 -19.55 -4.26
C LYS A 600 -70.98 -20.96 -3.90
N ARG A 601 -69.99 -20.97 -2.98
CA ARG A 601 -69.97 -21.43 -1.54
C ARG A 601 -70.62 -22.78 -1.12
N PRO A 602 -70.31 -23.37 0.08
CA PRO A 602 -69.25 -23.09 1.09
C PRO A 602 -68.62 -24.33 1.84
N GLY A 603 -67.63 -24.05 2.71
CA GLY A 603 -67.33 -24.76 3.98
C GLY A 603 -66.25 -25.86 3.91
N THR A 604 -65.33 -26.08 4.86
CA THR A 604 -65.16 -25.60 6.24
C THR A 604 -63.77 -26.03 6.78
N SER A 605 -63.18 -25.15 7.61
CA SER A 605 -62.33 -25.41 8.80
C SER A 605 -61.11 -26.34 8.79
N GLY A 606 -60.01 -25.87 9.38
CA GLY A 606 -59.04 -26.76 10.04
C GLY A 606 -57.63 -26.21 10.22
N SER A 607 -57.43 -25.35 11.21
CA SER A 607 -56.13 -24.94 11.76
C SER A 607 -55.26 -26.11 12.25
N ARG A 608 -53.93 -26.04 12.08
CA ARG A 608 -52.95 -25.90 13.19
C ARG A 608 -51.51 -26.23 12.75
N THR A 609 -50.66 -25.27 13.08
CA THR A 609 -49.24 -25.36 13.48
C THR A 609 -48.93 -26.50 14.46
N PHE A 610 -47.81 -27.21 14.26
CA PHE A 610 -46.60 -27.18 15.11
C PHE A 610 -45.68 -28.39 14.81
N SER A 611 -44.38 -28.12 14.84
CA SER A 611 -43.19 -28.98 14.88
C SER A 611 -43.28 -30.10 15.95
N PRO A 612 -42.37 -31.11 16.05
CA PRO A 612 -40.93 -30.90 16.27
C PRO A 612 -39.94 -32.02 15.84
N LEU A 613 -38.68 -31.70 16.19
CA LEU A 613 -37.38 -32.37 16.13
C LEU A 613 -37.24 -33.86 16.54
N SER A 614 -36.13 -34.44 16.03
CA SER A 614 -35.17 -35.36 16.69
C SER A 614 -35.67 -36.79 16.98
N SER A 615 -34.88 -37.87 16.92
CA SER A 615 -33.44 -38.10 16.72
C SER A 615 -33.23 -39.61 16.45
N THR A 616 -32.01 -39.93 15.98
CA THR A 616 -31.19 -41.11 16.34
C THR A 616 -31.58 -42.54 15.91
N LYS A 617 -30.59 -43.15 15.22
CA LYS A 617 -30.01 -44.52 15.40
C LYS A 617 -30.98 -45.67 15.10
N THR A 618 -30.65 -46.75 14.40
CA THR A 618 -29.48 -47.63 14.23
C THR A 618 -29.95 -48.59 13.10
N GLU A 619 -29.14 -49.10 12.18
CA GLU A 619 -27.98 -50.00 12.27
C GLU A 619 -27.08 -49.81 11.04
#